data_AF-A0A1F9WSK4-F1
#
_entry.id   AF-A0A1F9WSK4-F1
#
_cell.length_a   1.000
_cell.length_b   1.000
_cell.length_c   1.000
_cell.angle_alpha   90.00
_cell.angle_beta   90.00
_cell.angle_gamma   90.00
#
_symmetry.space_group_name_H-M   'P 1'
#
loop_
_entity.id
_entity.type
_entity.pdbx_description
1 polymer ?
#
loop_
_entity_poly.entity_id
_entity_poly.type
_entity_poly.pdbx_seq_one_letter_code
_entity_poly.pdbx_strand_id
1 'polypeptide(L)'
;MNIVFVTDLHGSAAKYRRVLDVAQKNGAAAVVNGGDMLVAEGDLHGPQRDFIEGFLSPYFSKYEKAGIYHLGFLGNDDLKIHDAVFVEVCRKYNFAVNLAQRRFELKGFEFIGMNWVTDYPFRLKDRCRRDGPGYMFQGQFGAGLLSTGEGFRELADWPAYAEGLPDMGQELAALPKPLNPAKAVYVIHMPPAGLGLDVISSGERVGSAAEPCRRHM
;
A
#
# COMPACT_ATOMS: atom_id res chain seq x y z
N MET A 1 13.49 19.19 -0.45
CA MET A 1 13.86 17.76 -0.41
C MET A 1 13.26 17.13 -1.64
N ASN A 2 14.05 16.37 -2.42
CA ASN A 2 13.55 15.71 -3.62
C ASN A 2 13.21 14.26 -3.29
N ILE A 3 12.05 13.82 -3.75
CA ILE A 3 11.60 12.43 -3.63
C ILE A 3 11.15 11.92 -5.01
N VAL A 4 11.18 10.61 -5.17
CA VAL A 4 10.53 9.93 -6.29
C VAL A 4 9.35 9.16 -5.72
N PHE A 5 8.15 9.38 -6.24
CA PHE A 5 6.96 8.62 -5.86
C PHE A 5 6.62 7.63 -6.98
N VAL A 6 6.29 6.39 -6.61
CA VAL A 6 5.87 5.31 -7.51
C VAL A 6 4.80 4.45 -6.84
N THR A 7 4.04 3.71 -7.64
CA THR A 7 3.09 2.67 -7.22
C THR A 7 2.94 1.69 -8.38
N ASP A 8 2.25 0.57 -8.18
CA ASP A 8 1.83 -0.36 -9.24
C ASP A 8 3.02 -0.92 -10.05
N LEU A 9 4.10 -1.20 -9.31
CA LEU A 9 5.29 -1.81 -9.89
C LEU A 9 5.06 -3.29 -10.21
N HIS A 10 4.15 -3.94 -9.47
CA HIS A 10 3.66 -5.29 -9.66
C HIS A 10 4.77 -6.31 -9.94
N GLY A 11 5.81 -6.33 -9.09
CA GLY A 11 6.91 -7.29 -9.21
C GLY A 11 7.85 -7.08 -10.41
N SER A 12 7.70 -6.00 -11.19
CA SER A 12 8.52 -5.80 -12.39
C SER A 12 9.95 -5.36 -12.05
N ALA A 13 10.88 -6.31 -12.03
CA ALA A 13 12.30 -6.05 -11.77
C ALA A 13 12.94 -4.98 -12.68
N ALA A 14 12.44 -4.83 -13.91
CA ALA A 14 12.86 -3.76 -14.82
C ALA A 14 12.40 -2.38 -14.35
N LYS A 15 11.12 -2.23 -13.96
CA LYS A 15 10.59 -0.98 -13.40
C LYS A 15 11.34 -0.62 -12.11
N TYR A 16 11.51 -1.56 -11.18
CA TYR A 16 12.27 -1.33 -9.94
C TYR A 16 13.70 -0.82 -10.19
N ARG A 17 14.45 -1.45 -11.09
CA ARG A 17 15.80 -0.95 -11.43
C ARG A 17 15.75 0.47 -11.97
N ARG A 18 14.78 0.77 -12.85
CA ARG A 18 14.60 2.11 -13.40
C ARG A 18 14.30 3.16 -12.32
N VAL A 19 13.50 2.82 -11.30
CA VAL A 19 13.19 3.71 -10.17
C VAL A 19 14.45 4.12 -9.42
N LEU A 20 15.33 3.17 -9.10
CA LEU A 20 16.58 3.47 -8.41
C LEU A 20 17.50 4.35 -9.28
N ASP A 21 17.61 4.05 -10.58
CA ASP A 21 18.40 4.87 -11.50
C ASP A 21 17.89 6.32 -11.56
N VAL A 22 16.57 6.50 -11.59
CA VAL A 22 15.95 7.84 -11.58
C VAL A 22 16.22 8.54 -10.25
N ALA A 23 16.07 7.83 -9.12
CA ALA A 23 16.34 8.40 -7.80
C ALA A 23 17.79 8.88 -7.66
N GLN A 24 18.76 8.07 -8.10
CA GLN A 24 20.17 8.43 -8.08
C GLN A 24 20.47 9.62 -8.99
N LYS A 25 20.00 9.60 -10.24
CA LYS A 25 20.23 10.69 -11.21
C LYS A 25 19.67 12.03 -10.75
N ASN A 26 18.58 12.03 -9.98
CA ASN A 26 17.93 13.23 -9.49
C ASN A 26 18.35 13.63 -8.07
N GLY A 27 19.30 12.90 -7.46
CA GLY A 27 19.74 13.16 -6.08
C GLY A 27 18.58 13.06 -5.07
N ALA A 28 17.67 12.11 -5.27
CA ALA A 28 16.50 11.94 -4.42
C ALA A 28 16.94 11.51 -3.00
N ALA A 29 16.31 12.08 -1.98
CA ALA A 29 16.51 11.67 -0.60
C ALA A 29 15.76 10.36 -0.29
N ALA A 30 14.65 10.13 -0.98
CA ALA A 30 13.85 8.93 -0.84
C ALA A 30 13.13 8.54 -2.14
N VAL A 31 12.87 7.25 -2.27
CA VAL A 31 11.79 6.69 -3.09
C VAL A 31 10.65 6.33 -2.15
N VAL A 32 9.45 6.79 -2.49
CA VAL A 32 8.21 6.44 -1.81
C VAL A 32 7.41 5.52 -2.74
N ASN A 33 7.18 4.29 -2.32
CA ASN A 33 6.38 3.31 -3.05
C ASN A 33 5.01 3.15 -2.38
N GLY A 34 3.97 3.64 -3.07
CA GLY A 34 2.60 3.79 -2.58
C GLY A 34 1.75 2.53 -2.61
N GLY A 35 2.33 1.35 -2.85
CA GLY A 35 1.63 0.06 -2.84
C GLY A 35 1.88 -0.79 -4.07
N ASP A 36 1.23 -1.94 -4.09
CA ASP A 36 1.23 -2.93 -5.17
C ASP A 36 2.64 -3.22 -5.70
N MET A 37 3.45 -3.69 -4.75
CA MET A 37 4.88 -3.89 -4.89
C MET A 37 5.22 -5.24 -5.54
N LEU A 38 4.42 -6.27 -5.30
CA LEU A 38 4.76 -7.67 -5.54
C LEU A 38 4.14 -8.18 -6.83
N VAL A 39 4.48 -9.41 -7.22
CA VAL A 39 3.94 -10.04 -8.42
C VAL A 39 2.42 -10.11 -8.33
N ALA A 40 1.71 -9.65 -9.35
CA ALA A 40 0.24 -9.55 -9.37
C ALA A 40 -0.45 -10.62 -10.23
N GLU A 41 0.32 -11.52 -10.86
CA GLU A 41 -0.20 -12.55 -11.76
C GLU A 41 0.26 -13.95 -11.36
N GLY A 42 -0.58 -14.96 -11.63
CA GLY A 42 -0.29 -16.36 -11.36
C GLY A 42 -0.69 -16.82 -9.96
N ASP A 43 -0.08 -17.92 -9.49
CA ASP A 43 -0.14 -18.29 -8.08
C ASP A 43 0.59 -17.22 -7.28
N LEU A 44 -0.11 -16.50 -6.41
CA LEU A 44 0.46 -15.34 -5.72
C LEU A 44 1.32 -15.74 -4.51
N HIS A 45 1.00 -16.84 -3.81
CA HIS A 45 1.59 -17.13 -2.49
C HIS A 45 3.11 -17.38 -2.54
N GLY A 46 3.56 -18.30 -3.40
CA GLY A 46 4.99 -18.58 -3.56
C GLY A 46 5.73 -17.40 -4.22
N PRO A 47 5.34 -17.00 -5.45
CA PRO A 47 5.97 -15.92 -6.20
C PRO A 47 6.07 -14.57 -5.48
N GLN A 48 5.06 -14.14 -4.73
CA GLN A 48 5.16 -12.88 -3.96
C GLN A 48 6.20 -13.00 -2.84
N ARG A 49 6.23 -14.12 -2.12
CA ARG A 49 7.26 -14.40 -1.12
C ARG A 49 8.66 -14.44 -1.72
N ASP A 50 8.82 -15.17 -2.82
CA ASP A 50 10.09 -15.28 -3.55
C ASP A 50 10.57 -13.91 -4.04
N PHE A 51 9.64 -13.05 -4.47
CA PHE A 51 9.97 -11.69 -4.86
C PHE A 51 10.45 -10.83 -3.67
N ILE A 52 9.82 -10.94 -2.50
CA ILE A 52 10.25 -10.23 -1.29
C ILE A 52 11.66 -10.66 -0.87
N GLU A 53 11.87 -11.97 -0.72
CA GLU A 53 13.12 -12.52 -0.19
C GLU A 53 14.24 -12.48 -1.24
N GLY A 54 13.94 -12.84 -2.49
CA GLY A 54 14.92 -13.00 -3.57
C GLY A 54 15.21 -11.72 -4.37
N PHE A 55 14.24 -10.81 -4.52
CA PHE A 55 14.45 -9.57 -5.28
C PHE A 55 14.48 -8.32 -4.41
N LEU A 56 13.46 -8.08 -3.57
CA LEU A 56 13.37 -6.84 -2.77
C LEU A 56 14.49 -6.74 -1.74
N SER A 57 14.85 -7.84 -1.05
CA SER A 57 15.95 -7.81 -0.08
C SER A 57 17.28 -7.33 -0.70
N PRO A 58 17.84 -7.97 -1.75
CA PRO A 58 19.07 -7.46 -2.38
C PRO A 58 18.89 -6.10 -3.05
N TYR A 59 17.67 -5.75 -3.48
CA TYR A 59 17.36 -4.42 -3.99
C TYR A 59 17.47 -3.33 -2.92
N PHE A 60 16.95 -3.54 -1.71
CA PHE A 60 17.08 -2.61 -0.59
C PHE A 60 18.54 -2.39 -0.15
N SER A 61 19.40 -3.40 -0.27
CA SER A 61 20.85 -3.21 -0.07
C SER A 61 21.45 -2.16 -1.02
N LYS A 62 20.90 -2.00 -2.24
CA LYS A 62 21.36 -0.97 -3.19
C LYS A 62 20.94 0.43 -2.76
N TYR A 63 19.77 0.58 -2.12
CA TYR A 63 19.31 1.83 -1.52
C TYR A 63 20.20 2.25 -0.36
N GLU A 64 20.54 1.32 0.53
CA GLU A 64 21.46 1.57 1.64
C GLU A 64 22.84 2.03 1.14
N LYS A 65 23.39 1.37 0.13
CA LYS A 65 24.66 1.80 -0.50
C LYS A 65 24.58 3.17 -1.16
N ALA A 66 23.41 3.52 -1.71
CA ALA A 66 23.18 4.81 -2.34
C ALA A 66 22.88 5.94 -1.33
N GLY A 67 22.60 5.61 -0.06
CA GLY A 67 22.15 6.57 0.94
C GLY A 67 20.77 7.18 0.62
N ILE A 68 19.92 6.43 -0.09
CA ILE A 68 18.56 6.84 -0.48
C ILE A 68 17.58 5.99 0.31
N TYR A 69 16.60 6.59 0.97
CA TYR A 69 15.57 5.83 1.68
C TYR A 69 14.59 5.19 0.68
N HIS A 70 14.21 3.94 0.90
CA HIS A 70 13.05 3.31 0.29
C HIS A 70 11.93 3.23 1.33
N LEU A 71 10.94 4.09 1.22
CA LEU A 71 9.74 4.07 2.06
C LEU A 71 8.63 3.38 1.27
N GLY A 72 7.96 2.37 1.83
CA GLY A 72 6.83 1.75 1.14
C GLY A 72 6.06 0.78 2.00
N PHE A 73 4.98 0.26 1.45
CA PHE A 73 4.14 -0.75 2.08
C PHE A 73 3.50 -1.63 1.02
N LEU A 74 3.00 -2.78 1.44
CA LEU A 74 2.26 -3.70 0.59
C LEU A 74 0.84 -3.18 0.34
N GLY A 75 0.39 -3.16 -0.92
CA GLY A 75 -0.94 -2.70 -1.35
C GLY A 75 -2.00 -3.80 -1.36
N ASN A 76 -3.13 -3.56 -2.03
CA ASN A 76 -4.24 -4.51 -2.06
C ASN A 76 -3.96 -5.77 -2.88
N ASP A 77 -3.10 -5.69 -3.89
CA ASP A 77 -2.70 -6.86 -4.68
C ASP A 77 -1.61 -7.68 -4.00
N ASP A 78 -1.00 -7.13 -2.95
CA ASP A 78 0.04 -7.76 -2.17
C ASP A 78 -0.56 -8.52 -0.97
N LEU A 79 -0.46 -9.85 -1.00
CA LEU A 79 -1.09 -10.72 0.00
C LEU A 79 -0.63 -10.40 1.42
N LYS A 80 -1.58 -10.19 2.32
CA LYS A 80 -1.34 -9.83 3.73
C LYS A 80 -0.59 -10.91 4.51
N ILE A 81 -0.68 -12.17 4.10
CA ILE A 81 0.14 -13.25 4.68
C ILE A 81 1.65 -12.96 4.59
N HIS A 82 2.08 -12.11 3.65
CA HIS A 82 3.47 -11.73 3.48
C HIS A 82 3.90 -10.47 4.25
N ASP A 83 3.02 -9.84 5.03
CA ASP A 83 3.36 -8.64 5.83
C ASP A 83 4.54 -8.90 6.77
N ALA A 84 4.55 -10.06 7.42
CA ALA A 84 5.62 -10.43 8.36
C ALA A 84 6.98 -10.56 7.64
N VAL A 85 7.03 -11.26 6.50
CA VAL A 85 8.28 -11.43 5.75
C VAL A 85 8.77 -10.09 5.15
N PHE A 86 7.85 -9.24 4.68
CA PHE A 86 8.20 -7.91 4.20
C PHE A 86 8.79 -7.02 5.31
N VAL A 87 8.21 -7.05 6.51
CA VAL A 87 8.75 -6.36 7.70
C VAL A 87 10.16 -6.85 8.02
N GLU A 88 10.38 -8.17 8.05
CA GLU A 88 11.71 -8.71 8.37
C GLU A 88 12.75 -8.38 7.28
N VAL A 89 12.36 -8.36 6.01
CA VAL A 89 13.26 -7.92 4.93
C VAL A 89 13.61 -6.44 5.06
N CYS A 90 12.66 -5.55 5.38
CA CYS A 90 12.94 -4.14 5.58
C CYS A 90 13.91 -3.92 6.75
N ARG A 91 13.73 -4.63 7.87
CA ARG A 91 14.56 -4.49 9.08
C ARG A 91 16.03 -4.84 8.88
N LYS A 92 16.39 -5.55 7.81
CA LYS A 92 17.79 -5.86 7.48
C LYS A 92 18.60 -4.64 7.04
N TYR A 93 17.95 -3.54 6.66
CA TYR A 93 18.59 -2.37 6.06
C TYR A 93 18.10 -1.07 6.70
N ASN A 94 19.01 -0.14 7.03
CA ASN A 94 18.62 1.12 7.70
C ASN A 94 17.85 2.08 6.79
N PHE A 95 18.00 1.89 5.48
CA PHE A 95 17.38 2.72 4.45
C PHE A 95 16.11 2.10 3.86
N ALA A 96 15.62 0.96 4.37
CA ALA A 96 14.35 0.37 3.96
C ALA A 96 13.31 0.50 5.09
N VAL A 97 12.20 1.16 4.80
CA VAL A 97 11.18 1.48 5.79
C VAL A 97 9.84 0.94 5.33
N ASN A 98 9.28 -0.02 6.08
CA ASN A 98 7.88 -0.34 5.98
C ASN A 98 7.07 0.79 6.64
N LEU A 99 6.27 1.50 5.83
CA LEU A 99 5.50 2.67 6.22
C LEU A 99 4.04 2.32 6.57
N ALA A 100 3.60 1.07 6.44
CA ALA A 100 2.23 0.64 6.73
C ALA A 100 1.80 1.02 8.16
N GLN A 101 0.80 1.92 8.27
CA GLN A 101 0.25 2.48 9.51
C GLN A 101 1.31 3.09 10.44
N ARG A 102 2.41 3.57 9.87
CA ARG A 102 3.58 4.07 10.62
C ARG A 102 3.95 5.47 10.19
N ARG A 103 4.65 6.14 11.09
CA ARG A 103 5.30 7.43 10.85
C ARG A 103 6.80 7.24 10.70
N PHE A 104 7.40 7.93 9.73
CA PHE A 104 8.84 8.02 9.55
C PHE A 104 9.26 9.47 9.30
N GLU A 105 10.25 9.96 10.04
CA GLU A 105 10.79 11.30 9.84
C GLU A 105 12.02 11.27 8.92
N LEU A 106 12.02 12.12 7.89
CA LEU A 106 13.15 12.31 7.01
C LEU A 106 13.34 13.78 6.69
N LYS A 107 14.53 14.31 7.04
CA LYS A 107 14.94 15.70 6.76
C LYS A 107 13.87 16.74 7.18
N GLY A 108 13.25 16.52 8.34
CA GLY A 108 12.25 17.39 8.94
C GLY A 108 10.84 17.28 8.35
N PHE A 109 10.57 16.30 7.49
CA PHE A 109 9.23 15.92 7.04
C PHE A 109 8.80 14.60 7.69
N GLU A 110 7.53 14.50 8.04
CA GLU A 110 6.93 13.29 8.63
C GLU A 110 6.11 12.57 7.55
N PHE A 111 6.56 11.38 7.14
CA PHE A 111 5.82 10.50 6.25
C PHE A 111 4.91 9.58 7.07
N ILE A 112 3.63 9.49 6.72
CA ILE A 112 2.65 8.66 7.44
C ILE A 112 1.93 7.77 6.41
N GLY A 113 2.06 6.46 6.53
CA GLY A 113 1.54 5.51 5.54
C GLY A 113 0.23 4.85 5.93
N MET A 114 -0.66 4.63 4.97
CA MET A 114 -1.86 3.80 5.12
C MET A 114 -2.08 2.95 3.87
N ASN A 115 -2.20 1.65 4.06
CA ASN A 115 -2.38 0.67 2.98
C ASN A 115 -3.73 -0.05 3.03
N TRP A 116 -4.68 0.47 3.79
CA TRP A 116 -6.05 -0.01 3.77
C TRP A 116 -6.77 0.53 2.54
N VAL A 117 -7.73 -0.26 2.04
CA VAL A 117 -8.52 0.08 0.87
C VAL A 117 -10.00 -0.04 1.23
N THR A 118 -10.82 0.87 0.72
CA THR A 118 -12.27 0.70 0.72
C THR A 118 -12.64 -0.52 -0.13
N ASP A 119 -13.68 -1.24 0.27
CA ASP A 119 -14.18 -2.39 -0.47
C ASP A 119 -14.34 -2.11 -1.97
N TYR A 120 -13.78 -3.00 -2.80
CA TYR A 120 -13.90 -3.02 -4.26
C TYR A 120 -14.56 -4.32 -4.76
N PRO A 121 -14.96 -4.43 -6.05
CA PRO A 121 -15.64 -5.63 -6.57
C PRO A 121 -14.80 -6.92 -6.58
N PHE A 122 -13.47 -6.83 -6.54
CA PHE A 122 -12.57 -7.99 -6.59
C PHE A 122 -12.57 -8.83 -5.30
N ARG A 123 -12.20 -10.10 -5.47
CA ARG A 123 -12.32 -11.13 -4.44
C ARG A 123 -11.34 -10.98 -3.28
N LEU A 124 -10.12 -10.49 -3.48
CA LEU A 124 -9.14 -10.39 -2.39
C LEU A 124 -9.55 -9.31 -1.39
N LYS A 125 -9.77 -9.67 -0.12
CA LYS A 125 -10.29 -8.78 0.95
C LYS A 125 -9.31 -8.48 2.07
N ASP A 126 -8.07 -8.94 1.95
CA ASP A 126 -7.00 -8.81 2.95
C ASP A 126 -6.88 -7.42 3.59
N ARG A 127 -6.99 -6.38 2.76
CA ARG A 127 -6.84 -4.98 3.16
C ARG A 127 -8.12 -4.17 3.05
N CYS A 128 -9.22 -4.81 2.69
CA CYS A 128 -10.50 -4.14 2.51
C CYS A 128 -11.08 -3.67 3.85
N ARG A 129 -11.75 -2.53 3.80
CA ARG A 129 -12.51 -1.90 4.87
C ARG A 129 -13.80 -1.36 4.30
N ARG A 130 -14.83 -1.29 5.14
CA ARG A 130 -16.02 -0.51 4.82
C ARG A 130 -15.65 0.99 4.91
N ASP A 131 -16.17 1.81 4.01
CA ASP A 131 -15.80 3.23 3.95
C ASP A 131 -16.26 4.00 5.21
N GLY A 132 -17.42 3.64 5.73
CA GLY A 132 -18.00 4.24 6.93
C GLY A 132 -19.25 3.51 7.42
N PRO A 133 -19.91 4.03 8.47
CA PRO A 133 -21.19 3.52 8.96
C PRO A 133 -22.27 3.53 7.86
N GLY A 134 -22.99 2.42 7.71
CA GLY A 134 -24.04 2.29 6.69
C GLY A 134 -23.52 2.20 5.26
N TYR A 135 -22.24 1.87 5.07
CA TYR A 135 -21.65 1.65 3.75
C TYR A 135 -22.42 0.56 2.97
N MET A 136 -22.76 0.87 1.73
CA MET A 136 -23.43 -0.06 0.83
C MET A 136 -22.37 -0.77 -0.02
N PHE A 137 -22.22 -2.07 0.21
CA PHE A 137 -21.30 -2.90 -0.57
C PHE A 137 -21.74 -2.96 -2.04
N GLN A 138 -20.77 -2.85 -2.94
CA GLN A 138 -20.99 -3.02 -4.37
C GLN A 138 -21.07 -4.50 -4.75
N GLY A 139 -21.46 -4.76 -6.00
CA GLY A 139 -21.47 -6.11 -6.55
C GLY A 139 -20.07 -6.74 -6.48
N GLN A 140 -20.01 -8.00 -6.03
CA GLN A 140 -18.76 -8.73 -5.85
C GLN A 140 -18.57 -9.75 -6.99
N PHE A 141 -17.35 -9.88 -7.51
CA PHE A 141 -17.00 -10.85 -8.57
C PHE A 141 -16.77 -12.27 -8.03
N GLY A 142 -17.52 -12.66 -7.00
CA GLY A 142 -17.43 -13.94 -6.30
C GLY A 142 -17.25 -13.77 -4.79
N ALA A 143 -17.10 -14.90 -4.10
CA ALA A 143 -16.82 -14.90 -2.67
C ALA A 143 -15.48 -14.22 -2.36
N GLY A 144 -15.45 -13.51 -1.23
CA GLY A 144 -14.24 -12.86 -0.75
C GLY A 144 -13.15 -13.88 -0.45
N LEU A 145 -11.89 -13.46 -0.49
CA LEU A 145 -10.72 -14.28 -0.22
C LEU A 145 -9.84 -13.58 0.79
N LEU A 146 -9.32 -14.35 1.74
CA LEU A 146 -8.28 -13.93 2.67
C LEU A 146 -7.05 -14.80 2.46
N SER A 147 -5.87 -14.20 2.38
CA SER A 147 -4.62 -14.94 2.28
C SER A 147 -4.25 -15.55 3.63
N THR A 148 -3.82 -16.81 3.60
CA THR A 148 -3.43 -17.58 4.80
C THR A 148 -2.20 -18.43 4.51
N GLY A 149 -1.62 -19.05 5.55
CA GLY A 149 -0.51 -19.98 5.37
C GLY A 149 -0.88 -21.24 4.58
N GLU A 150 -2.17 -21.57 4.48
CA GLU A 150 -2.69 -22.75 3.76
C GLU A 150 -3.21 -22.40 2.35
N GLY A 151 -3.01 -21.16 1.90
CA GLY A 151 -3.56 -20.63 0.66
C GLY A 151 -4.72 -19.67 0.92
N PHE A 152 -5.62 -19.51 -0.06
CA PHE A 152 -6.78 -18.64 0.08
C PHE A 152 -7.89 -19.30 0.90
N ARG A 153 -8.32 -18.62 1.96
CA ARG A 153 -9.56 -18.95 2.66
C ARG A 153 -10.72 -18.18 2.05
N GLU A 154 -11.72 -18.91 1.56
CA GLU A 154 -12.94 -18.30 1.04
C GLU A 154 -13.80 -17.72 2.17
N LEU A 155 -14.39 -16.57 1.88
CA LEU A 155 -15.25 -15.80 2.76
C LEU A 155 -16.57 -15.57 2.05
N ALA A 156 -17.54 -16.44 2.36
CA ALA A 156 -18.84 -16.44 1.71
C ALA A 156 -19.65 -15.16 2.00
N ASP A 157 -19.55 -14.64 3.22
CA ASP A 157 -20.24 -13.41 3.63
C ASP A 157 -19.22 -12.33 4.01
N TRP A 158 -18.68 -11.67 2.97
CA TRP A 158 -17.79 -10.53 3.14
C TRP A 158 -18.46 -9.36 3.88
N PRO A 159 -19.69 -8.92 3.55
CA PRO A 159 -20.34 -7.85 4.29
C PRO A 159 -20.42 -8.10 5.80
N ALA A 160 -20.88 -9.28 6.24
CA ALA A 160 -20.97 -9.59 7.66
C ALA A 160 -19.58 -9.64 8.33
N TYR A 161 -18.56 -10.11 7.62
CA TYR A 161 -17.18 -10.10 8.13
C TYR A 161 -16.63 -8.67 8.27
N ALA A 162 -16.90 -7.80 7.29
CA ALA A 162 -16.45 -6.42 7.26
C ALA A 162 -17.06 -5.56 8.38
N GLU A 163 -18.26 -5.88 8.86
CA GLU A 163 -18.86 -5.25 10.06
C GLU A 163 -18.01 -5.44 11.33
N GLY A 164 -17.25 -6.54 11.41
CA GLY A 164 -16.32 -6.81 12.51
C GLY A 164 -14.98 -6.08 12.40
N LEU A 165 -14.70 -5.40 11.29
CA LEU A 165 -13.49 -4.63 11.07
C LEU A 165 -13.73 -3.14 11.37
N PRO A 166 -12.67 -2.38 11.69
CA PRO A 166 -12.75 -0.93 11.68
C PRO A 166 -13.28 -0.42 10.33
N ASP A 167 -13.97 0.72 10.28
CA ASP A 167 -14.18 1.43 9.02
C ASP A 167 -12.99 2.32 8.65
N MET A 168 -13.01 2.86 7.43
CA MET A 168 -11.94 3.72 6.94
C MET A 168 -11.73 4.95 7.83
N GLY A 169 -12.81 5.54 8.35
CA GLY A 169 -12.74 6.66 9.29
C GLY A 169 -12.01 6.28 10.60
N GLN A 170 -12.29 5.09 11.14
CA GLN A 170 -11.61 4.56 12.31
C GLN A 170 -10.13 4.25 12.04
N GLU A 171 -9.80 3.67 10.88
CA GLU A 171 -8.41 3.41 10.48
C GLU A 171 -7.61 4.71 10.32
N LEU A 172 -8.19 5.73 9.67
CA LEU A 172 -7.60 7.07 9.53
C LEU A 172 -7.38 7.73 10.90
N ALA A 173 -8.35 7.61 11.82
CA ALA A 173 -8.25 8.16 13.17
C ALA A 173 -7.17 7.46 14.03
N ALA A 174 -6.88 6.19 13.73
CA ALA A 174 -5.85 5.41 14.40
C ALA A 174 -4.43 5.70 13.89
N LEU A 175 -4.27 6.41 12.77
CA LEU A 175 -2.95 6.76 12.24
C LEU A 175 -2.17 7.65 13.22
N PRO A 176 -0.84 7.53 13.24
CA PRO A 176 0.01 8.47 13.97
C PRO A 176 -0.27 9.91 13.53
N LYS A 177 -0.40 10.82 14.50
CA LYS A 177 -0.56 12.25 14.21
C LYS A 177 0.81 12.89 13.97
N PRO A 178 0.96 13.73 12.95
CA PRO A 178 2.19 14.49 12.75
C PRO A 178 2.37 15.50 13.88
N LEU A 179 3.62 15.76 14.27
CA LEU A 179 3.97 16.85 15.17
C LEU A 179 3.78 18.19 14.48
N ASN A 180 4.06 18.26 13.18
CA ASN A 180 3.85 19.45 12.36
C ASN A 180 3.06 19.12 11.09
N PRO A 181 1.74 19.38 11.06
CA PRO A 181 0.91 19.14 9.88
C PRO A 181 1.42 19.81 8.60
N ALA A 182 2.08 20.97 8.69
CA ALA A 182 2.63 21.67 7.52
C ALA A 182 3.86 20.97 6.91
N LYS A 183 4.41 19.96 7.59
CA LYS A 183 5.51 19.12 7.12
C LYS A 183 5.14 17.63 7.08
N ALA A 184 3.84 17.33 7.10
CA ALA A 184 3.35 15.96 7.00
C ALA A 184 3.12 15.58 5.53
N VAL A 185 3.51 14.36 5.18
CA VAL A 185 3.23 13.71 3.90
C VAL A 185 2.49 12.42 4.19
N TYR A 186 1.19 12.39 3.90
CA TYR A 186 0.41 11.16 3.96
C TYR A 186 0.62 10.37 2.67
N VAL A 187 0.98 9.10 2.82
CA VAL A 187 1.17 8.13 1.74
C VAL A 187 0.04 7.13 1.87
N ILE A 188 -1.03 7.33 1.11
CA ILE A 188 -2.22 6.51 1.19
C ILE A 188 -2.37 5.74 -0.12
N HIS A 189 -2.57 4.43 -0.02
CA HIS A 189 -2.71 3.56 -1.17
C HIS A 189 -4.01 3.79 -1.93
N MET A 190 -5.11 3.89 -1.19
CA MET A 190 -6.45 4.09 -1.74
C MET A 190 -6.57 5.50 -2.35
N PRO A 191 -7.05 5.65 -3.60
CA PRO A 191 -7.42 6.96 -4.11
C PRO A 191 -8.65 7.53 -3.38
N PRO A 192 -8.68 8.85 -3.13
CA PRO A 192 -9.86 9.52 -2.60
C PRO A 192 -10.99 9.55 -3.64
N ALA A 193 -12.24 9.48 -3.17
CA ALA A 193 -13.42 9.53 -4.02
C ALA A 193 -13.56 10.89 -4.74
N GLY A 194 -14.10 10.86 -5.96
CA GLY A 194 -14.52 12.07 -6.68
C GLY A 194 -13.38 12.87 -7.31
N LEU A 195 -12.17 12.32 -7.36
CA LEU A 195 -11.05 12.90 -8.11
C LEU A 195 -10.91 12.36 -9.53
N GLY A 196 -11.65 11.30 -9.90
CA GLY A 196 -11.51 10.63 -11.19
C GLY A 196 -10.30 9.71 -11.27
N LEU A 197 -9.57 9.55 -10.17
CA LEU A 197 -8.49 8.57 -9.98
C LEU A 197 -9.02 7.26 -9.36
N ASP A 198 -10.29 7.26 -8.98
CA ASP A 198 -11.01 6.17 -8.34
C ASP A 198 -11.74 5.26 -9.34
N VAL A 199 -11.49 5.42 -10.64
CA VAL A 199 -12.22 4.72 -11.70
C VAL A 199 -11.44 3.47 -12.14
N ILE A 200 -12.02 2.29 -11.93
CA ILE A 200 -11.43 1.02 -12.40
C ILE A 200 -11.77 0.76 -13.87
N SER A 201 -11.19 -0.28 -14.47
CA SER A 201 -11.34 -0.58 -15.91
C SER A 201 -12.79 -0.83 -16.35
N SER A 202 -13.68 -1.25 -15.45
CA SER A 202 -15.13 -1.38 -15.70
C SER A 202 -15.88 -0.05 -15.73
N GLY A 203 -15.23 1.05 -15.33
CA GLY A 203 -15.85 2.38 -15.19
C GLY A 203 -16.47 2.65 -13.81
N GLU A 204 -16.47 1.67 -12.91
CA GLU A 204 -16.95 1.82 -11.54
C GLU A 204 -16.00 2.68 -10.70
N ARG A 205 -16.56 3.40 -9.72
CA ARG A 205 -15.80 4.26 -8.79
C ARG A 205 -15.61 3.53 -7.47
N VAL A 206 -14.37 3.37 -7.04
CA VAL A 206 -13.99 2.59 -5.83
C VAL A 206 -13.27 3.42 -4.76
N GLY A 207 -13.22 4.74 -4.95
CA GLY A 207 -12.47 5.65 -4.08
C GLY A 207 -13.15 5.83 -2.73
N SER A 208 -12.35 6.13 -1.72
CA SER A 208 -12.81 6.37 -0.35
C SER A 208 -13.45 7.75 -0.20
N ALA A 209 -14.71 7.82 0.25
CA ALA A 209 -15.34 9.10 0.63
C ALA A 209 -14.88 9.58 2.01
N ALA A 210 -14.32 8.68 2.84
CA ALA A 210 -13.68 9.03 4.10
C ALA A 210 -12.38 9.81 3.93
N GLU A 211 -11.84 9.86 2.70
CA GLU A 211 -10.67 10.65 2.32
C GLU A 211 -11.06 11.85 1.44
N PRO A 212 -11.73 12.88 1.98
CA PRO A 212 -12.17 14.01 1.17
C PRO A 212 -10.97 14.83 0.70
N CYS A 213 -10.65 14.74 -0.59
CA CYS A 213 -9.75 15.71 -1.22
C CYS A 213 -10.54 17.00 -1.47
N ARG A 214 -10.48 17.95 -0.52
CA ARG A 214 -11.04 19.29 -0.74
C ARG A 214 -10.23 19.97 -1.83
N ARG A 215 -10.76 20.05 -3.05
CA ARG A 215 -10.33 21.09 -3.99
C ARG A 215 -10.63 22.42 -3.31
N HIS A 216 -9.59 23.11 -2.84
CA HIS A 216 -9.72 24.54 -2.66
C HIS A 216 -9.96 25.11 -4.06
N MET A 217 -11.22 25.42 -4.36
CA MET A 217 -11.59 26.37 -5.41
C MET A 217 -11.30 27.77 -4.90
#